data_AF-A0A0B6Y700-F1
#
_entry.id   AF-A0A0B6Y700-F1
#
_cell.length_a   1.000
_cell.length_b   1.000
_cell.length_c   1.000
_cell.angle_alpha   90.00
_cell.angle_beta   90.00
_cell.angle_gamma   90.00
#
_symmetry.space_group_name_H-M   'P 1'
#
loop_
_entity.id
_entity.type
_entity.pdbx_description
1 polymer ?
#
loop_
_entity_poly.entity_id
_entity_poly.type
_entity_poly.pdbx_seq_one_letter_code
_entity_poly.pdbx_strand_id
1 'polypeptide(L)' 'DRRILSQGVQIIVGTPGRIKDMIERQAIDATNIHMFVLDEADEMLSMGFIDQIHDIFGLIPKNTQCVILSA' A
#
# COMPACT_ATOMS: atom_id res chain seq x y z
N ASP A 1 10.66 1.46 12.01
CA ASP A 1 9.47 0.82 11.41
C ASP A 1 8.66 0.02 12.43
N ARG A 2 9.05 -1.20 12.80
CA ARG A 2 8.25 -2.08 13.69
C ARG A 2 7.81 -1.46 15.02
N ARG A 3 8.67 -0.68 15.69
CA ARG A 3 8.32 0.00 16.97
C ARG A 3 7.20 1.05 16.81
N ILE A 4 7.13 1.72 15.67
CA ILE A 4 6.11 2.74 15.40
C ILE A 4 4.80 2.04 15.02
N LEU A 5 4.87 1.03 14.16
CA LEU A 5 3.71 0.24 13.75
C LEU A 5 3.06 -0.52 14.91
N SER A 6 3.86 -1.00 15.86
CA SER A 6 3.35 -1.66 17.07
C SER A 6 2.56 -0.73 18.00
N GLN A 7 2.70 0.59 17.85
CA GLN A 7 1.92 1.59 18.58
C GLN A 7 0.58 1.89 17.89
N GLY A 8 0.34 1.31 16.72
CA GLY A 8 -0.78 1.64 15.84
C GLY A 8 -0.46 2.87 14.99
N VAL A 9 -0.82 2.80 13.71
CA VAL A 9 -0.68 3.91 12.75
C VAL A 9 -1.98 4.02 11.95
N GLN A 10 -2.41 5.24 11.69
CA GLN A 10 -3.64 5.51 10.91
C GLN A 10 -3.33 5.73 9.43
N ILE A 11 -2.14 6.25 9.11
CA ILE A 11 -1.71 6.56 7.75
C ILE A 11 -0.31 6.00 7.56
N ILE A 12 -0.11 5.34 6.43
CA ILE A 12 1.18 4.79 6.00
C ILE A 12 1.44 5.31 4.60
N VAL A 13 2.62 5.90 4.39
CA VAL A 13 3.09 6.37 3.09
C VAL A 13 4.41 5.66 2.80
N GLY A 14 4.57 5.13 1.60
CA GLY A 14 5.79 4.44 1.20
C GLY A 14 5.74 3.95 -0.24
N THR A 15 6.89 3.51 -0.75
CA THR A 15 6.99 2.94 -2.09
C THR A 15 6.38 1.53 -2.13
N PRO A 16 5.79 1.09 -3.27
CA PRO A 16 5.08 -0.18 -3.37
C PRO A 16 5.90 -1.37 -2.85
N GLY A 17 7.16 -1.51 -3.30
CA GLY A 17 8.02 -2.60 -2.87
C GLY A 17 8.25 -2.66 -1.35
N ARG A 18 8.39 -1.52 -0.66
CA ARG A 18 8.58 -1.50 0.79
C ARG A 18 7.29 -1.81 1.53
N ILE A 19 6.16 -1.28 1.06
CA ILE A 19 4.84 -1.56 1.64
C ILE A 19 4.52 -3.05 1.53
N LYS A 20 4.73 -3.64 0.35
CA LYS A 20 4.54 -5.07 0.12
C LYS A 20 5.36 -5.93 1.10
N ASP A 21 6.68 -5.70 1.18
CA ASP A 21 7.55 -6.43 2.13
C ASP A 21 7.09 -6.29 3.58
N MET A 22 6.59 -5.11 3.97
CA MET A 22 6.08 -4.89 5.33
C MET A 22 4.77 -5.61 5.62
N ILE A 23 3.88 -5.74 4.64
CA ILE A 23 2.66 -6.55 4.76
C ILE A 23 3.03 -8.04 4.86
N GLU A 24 3.91 -8.54 3.98
CA GLU A 24 4.36 -9.95 3.98
C GLU A 24 5.06 -10.35 5.29
N ARG A 25 5.82 -9.44 5.89
CA ARG A 25 6.47 -9.64 7.21
C ARG A 25 5.55 -9.43 8.40
N GLN A 26 4.24 -9.28 8.16
CA GLN A 26 3.21 -9.02 9.18
C GLN A 26 3.53 -7.78 10.04
N ALA A 27 4.25 -6.80 9.48
CA ALA A 27 4.51 -5.52 10.15
C ALA A 27 3.38 -4.52 9.91
N ILE A 28 2.65 -4.67 8.80
CA ILE A 28 1.40 -3.95 8.50
C ILE A 28 0.30 -5.00 8.40
N ASP A 29 -0.76 -4.82 9.17
CA ASP A 29 -1.99 -5.58 9.02
C ASP A 29 -2.87 -4.92 7.94
N ALA A 30 -2.90 -5.52 6.75
CA ALA A 30 -3.68 -5.02 5.63
C ALA A 30 -5.19 -5.21 5.78
N THR A 31 -5.65 -6.07 6.71
CA THR A 31 -7.07 -6.44 6.83
C THR A 31 -7.97 -5.30 7.31
N ASN A 32 -7.38 -4.25 7.89
CA ASN A 32 -8.07 -3.07 8.41
C ASN A 32 -7.85 -1.81 7.56
N ILE A 33 -7.33 -1.95 6.33
CA ILE A 33 -7.18 -0.83 5.41
C ILE A 33 -8.54 -0.47 4.81
N HIS A 34 -8.95 0.79 4.96
CA HIS A 34 -10.21 1.32 4.44
C HIS A 34 -10.01 2.23 3.23
N MET A 35 -8.79 2.73 3.01
CA MET A 35 -8.43 3.60 1.90
C MET A 35 -7.06 3.25 1.35
N PHE A 36 -6.96 3.18 0.02
CA PHE A 36 -5.72 3.00 -0.73
C PHE A 36 -5.58 4.15 -1.73
N VAL A 37 -4.46 4.87 -1.67
CA VAL A 37 -4.18 6.02 -2.53
C VAL A 37 -2.95 5.71 -3.37
N LEU A 38 -3.09 5.81 -4.69
CA LEU A 38 -1.99 5.74 -5.64
C LEU A 38 -1.77 7.15 -6.21
N ASP A 39 -0.64 7.75 -5.88
CA ASP A 39 -0.22 9.05 -6.40
C ASP A 39 0.80 8.85 -7.53
N GLU A 40 0.86 9.80 -8.47
CA GLU A 40 1.71 9.71 -9.68
C GLU A 40 1.56 8.36 -10.40
N ALA A 41 0.31 7.93 -10.62
CA ALA A 41 0.01 6.57 -11.06
C ALA A 41 0.65 6.21 -12.40
N ASP A 42 0.73 7.16 -13.34
CA ASP A 42 1.42 7.02 -14.61
C ASP A 42 2.92 6.74 -14.45
N GLU A 43 3.60 7.49 -13.59
CA GLU A 43 5.02 7.27 -13.28
C GLU A 43 5.22 5.92 -12.58
N MET A 44 4.35 5.54 -11.64
CA MET A 44 4.45 4.23 -11.00
C MET A 44 4.34 3.06 -12.00
N LEU A 45 3.51 3.21 -13.03
CA LEU A 45 3.41 2.23 -14.11
C LEU A 45 4.64 2.26 -15.03
N SER A 46 5.17 3.45 -15.34
CA SER A 46 6.38 3.65 -16.15
C SER A 46 7.60 2.96 -15.52
N MET A 47 7.69 3.01 -14.19
CA MET A 47 8.75 2.38 -13.39
C MET A 47 8.60 0.86 -13.23
N GLY A 48 7.51 0.27 -13.74
CA GLY A 48 7.27 -1.16 -13.65
C GLY A 48 6.76 -1.65 -12.29
N PHE A 49 6.14 -0.77 -11.49
CA PHE A 49 5.56 -1.17 -10.18
C PHE A 49 4.19 -1.84 -10.27
N ILE A 50 3.66 -2.05 -11.48
CA ILE A 50 2.33 -2.64 -11.71
C ILE A 50 2.10 -3.94 -10.94
N ASP A 51 3.05 -4.88 -10.96
CA ASP A 51 2.91 -6.16 -10.27
C ASP A 51 2.86 -5.99 -8.76
N GLN A 52 3.68 -5.09 -8.21
CA GLN A 52 3.73 -4.80 -6.77
C GLN A 52 2.45 -4.14 -6.29
N ILE A 53 1.88 -3.24 -7.10
CA ILE A 53 0.60 -2.59 -6.82
C ILE A 53 -0.53 -3.64 -6.85
N HIS A 54 -0.53 -4.53 -7.84
CA HIS A 54 -1.50 -5.63 -7.92
C HIS A 54 -1.41 -6.58 -6.72
N ASP A 55 -0.20 -6.92 -6.29
CA ASP A 55 0.02 -7.76 -5.11
C ASP A 55 -0.56 -7.10 -3.86
N ILE A 56 -0.27 -5.81 -3.63
CA ILE A 56 -0.82 -5.06 -2.49
C ILE A 56 -2.36 -5.02 -2.57
N PHE A 57 -2.90 -4.74 -3.75
CA PHE A 57 -4.34 -4.70 -3.98
C PHE A 57 -5.04 -6.04 -3.71
N GLY A 58 -4.35 -7.15 -3.96
CA GLY A 58 -4.83 -8.50 -3.62
C GLY A 58 -4.85 -8.80 -2.12
N LEU A 59 -4.10 -8.06 -1.31
CA LEU A 59 -3.97 -8.26 0.14
C LEU A 59 -4.90 -7.37 0.96
N ILE A 60 -5.48 -6.33 0.36
CA ILE A 60 -6.42 -5.40 1.02
C ILE A 60 -7.89 -5.85 0.88
N PRO A 61 -8.78 -5.44 1.81
CA PRO A 61 -10.19 -5.76 1.73
C PRO A 61 -10.87 -5.24 0.46
N LYS A 62 -11.85 -5.98 -0.06
CA LYS A 62 -12.60 -5.59 -1.28
C LYS A 62 -13.44 -4.32 -1.14
N ASN A 63 -13.78 -3.93 0.08
CA ASN A 63 -14.51 -2.70 0.39
C ASN A 63 -13.59 -1.48 0.61
N THR A 64 -12.29 -1.61 0.33
CA THR A 64 -11.34 -0.50 0.41
C THR A 64 -11.68 0.56 -0.64
N GLN A 65 -11.82 1.82 -0.21
CA GLN A 65 -11.92 2.95 -1.14
C GLN A 65 -10.57 3.15 -1.84
N CYS A 66 -10.57 3.08 -3.16
CA CYS A 66 -9.35 3.29 -3.95
C CYS A 66 -9.41 4.66 -4.65
N VAL A 67 -8.35 5.44 -4.47
CA VAL A 67 -8.17 6.75 -5.09
C VAL A 67 -6.88 6.69 -5.91
N ILE A 68 -6.98 7.01 -7.19
CA ILE A 68 -5.84 7.02 -8.11
C ILE A 68 -5.72 8.44 -8.66
N LEU A 69 -4.52 9.01 -8.53
CA LEU A 69 -4.19 10.37 -8.89
C LEU A 69 -3.05 10.34 -9.91
N SER A 70 -3.14 11.21 -10.91
CA SER A 70 -2.17 11.40 -11.99
C SER A 70 -2.35 12.81 -12.55
N ALA A 71 -1.28 13.44 -13.01
CA ALA A 71 -1.31 14.79 -13.59
C ALA A 71 -1.63 14.79 -15.09
#